data_AF-A0A2M7UAC1-F1
#
_entry.id   AF-A0A2M7UAC1-F1
#
_cell.length_a   1.000
_cell.length_b   1.000
_cell.length_c   1.000
_cell.angle_alpha   90.00
_cell.angle_beta   90.00
_cell.angle_gamma   90.00
#
_symmetry.space_group_name_H-M   'P 1'
#
loop_
_entity.id
_entity.type
_entity.pdbx_description
1 polymer ?
#
loop_
_entity_poly.entity_id
_entity_poly.type
_entity_poly.pdbx_seq_one_letter_code
_entity_poly.pdbx_strand_id
1 'polypeptide(L)' 'MFFNWPLYWFDPKMLLILIILMLLTKGLLPAIHNEAFFILALVTIFLSLYLPLFQIVLFYFISFGLFRLMKVI' A
#
# COMPACT_ATOMS: atom_id res chain seq x y z
N MET A 1 -17.30 9.92 -18.44
CA MET A 1 -16.57 10.93 -17.64
C MET A 1 -17.30 11.06 -16.29
N PHE A 2 -17.31 10.01 -15.47
CA PHE A 2 -18.36 9.79 -14.44
C PHE A 2 -17.89 9.80 -12.98
N PHE A 3 -16.68 10.30 -12.69
CA PHE A 3 -16.19 10.42 -11.32
C PHE A 3 -15.45 11.75 -11.13
N ASN A 4 -16.14 12.87 -11.34
CA ASN A 4 -15.71 14.19 -10.85
C ASN A 4 -16.04 14.34 -9.35
N TRP A 5 -15.87 13.27 -8.58
CA TRP A 5 -15.79 13.38 -7.13
C TRP A 5 -14.36 13.78 -6.85
N PRO A 6 -14.09 15.04 -6.44
CA PRO A 6 -12.83 15.32 -5.80
C PRO A 6 -12.70 14.32 -4.66
N LEU A 7 -11.73 13.41 -4.76
CA LEU A 7 -11.24 12.71 -3.59
C LEU A 7 -10.60 13.79 -2.72
N TYR A 8 -11.42 14.51 -1.96
CA TYR A 8 -11.00 15.61 -1.12
C TYR A 8 -9.93 15.17 -0.12
N TRP A 9 -9.91 13.87 0.18
CA TRP A 9 -9.06 13.30 1.21
C TRP A 9 -7.77 12.70 0.64
N PHE A 10 -7.70 12.40 -0.66
CA PHE A 10 -6.56 11.70 -1.26
C PHE A 10 -6.11 12.32 -2.57
N ASP A 11 -4.81 12.57 -2.69
CA ASP A 11 -4.20 13.00 -3.93
C ASP A 11 -4.25 11.84 -4.98
N PRO A 12 -4.76 12.08 -6.20
CA PRO A 12 -4.82 11.08 -7.27
C PRO A 12 -3.46 10.46 -7.59
N LYS A 13 -2.37 11.23 -7.51
CA LYS A 13 -1.00 10.74 -7.76
C LYS A 13 -0.58 9.73 -6.70
N MET A 14 -0.96 10.01 -5.45
CA MET A 14 -0.62 9.18 -4.30
C MET A 14 -1.35 7.84 -4.35
N LEU A 15 -2.63 7.85 -4.70
CA LEU A 15 -3.40 6.63 -4.93
C LEU A 15 -2.85 5.80 -6.08
N LEU A 16 -2.43 6.44 -7.17
CA LEU A 16 -1.83 5.72 -8.30
C LEU A 16 -0.54 5.01 -7.88
N ILE A 17 0.31 5.68 -7.09
CA ILE A 17 1.53 5.08 -6.54
C ILE A 17 1.17 3.90 -5.64
N LEU A 18 0.19 4.04 -4.74
CA LEU A 18 -0.26 2.96 -3.86
C LEU A 18 -0.77 1.74 -4.65
N ILE A 19 -1.59 1.97 -5.67
CA ILE A 19 -2.12 0.89 -6.53
C ILE A 19 -0.98 0.16 -7.24
N ILE A 20 -0.02 0.90 -7.83
CA ILE A 20 1.15 0.30 -8.47
C ILE A 20 1.93 -0.52 -7.44
N LEU A 21 2.20 0.04 -6.26
CA LEU A 21 2.96 -0.61 -5.20
C LEU A 21 2.31 -1.93 -4.75
N MET A 22 0.98 -1.93 -4.59
CA MET A 22 0.17 -3.08 -4.21
C MET A 22 0.12 -4.15 -5.31
N LEU A 23 -0.03 -3.75 -6.58
CA LEU A 23 0.01 -4.67 -7.71
C LEU A 23 1.39 -5.32 -7.84
N LEU A 24 2.45 -4.54 -7.66
CA LEU A 24 3.82 -5.02 -7.73
C LEU A 24 4.10 -6.05 -6.64
N THR A 25 3.70 -5.79 -5.40
CA THR A 25 3.91 -6.74 -4.28
C THR A 25 2.99 -7.95 -4.33
N LYS A 26 1.71 -7.79 -4.67
CA LYS A 26 0.82 -8.95 -4.86
C LYS A 26 1.27 -9.82 -6.03
N GLY A 27 1.75 -9.21 -7.10
CA GLY A 27 2.31 -9.89 -8.27
C GLY A 27 3.66 -10.54 -8.00
N LEU A 28 4.55 -9.89 -7.22
CA LEU A 28 5.84 -10.47 -6.84
C LEU A 28 5.69 -11.62 -5.84
N LEU A 29 4.67 -11.57 -4.98
CA LEU A 29 4.51 -12.52 -3.89
C LEU A 29 3.12 -13.17 -3.91
N PRO A 30 2.92 -14.16 -4.80
CA PRO A 30 1.72 -15.00 -4.77
C PRO A 30 1.60 -15.83 -3.49
N ALA A 31 2.66 -15.88 -2.66
CA ALA A 31 2.72 -16.63 -1.41
C ALA A 31 2.27 -15.85 -0.16
N ILE A 32 2.04 -14.53 -0.25
CA ILE A 32 1.53 -13.78 0.92
C ILE A 32 0.08 -14.21 1.16
N HIS A 33 -0.22 -14.66 2.37
CA HIS A 33 -1.61 -14.85 2.80
C HIS A 33 -2.40 -13.56 2.54
N ASN A 34 -3.50 -13.68 1.79
CA ASN A 34 -4.33 -12.54 1.37
C ASN A 34 -4.71 -11.63 2.54
N GLU A 35 -4.85 -12.16 3.76
CA GLU A 35 -5.20 -11.42 4.97
C GLU A 35 -4.13 -10.41 5.39
N ALA A 36 -2.85 -10.83 5.47
CA ALA A 36 -1.75 -9.95 5.85
C ALA A 36 -1.51 -8.85 4.81
N PHE A 37 -1.61 -9.21 3.53
CA PHE A 37 -1.53 -8.25 2.43
C PHE A 37 -2.68 -7.24 2.48
N PHE A 38 -3.89 -7.70 2.76
CA PHE A 38 -5.06 -6.84 2.88
C PHE A 38 -4.92 -5.84 4.03
N ILE A 39 -4.45 -6.29 5.19
CA ILE A 39 -4.18 -5.42 6.35
C ILE A 39 -3.10 -4.39 5.99
N LEU A 40 -2.00 -4.81 5.35
CA LEU A 40 -0.95 -3.88 4.92
C LEU A 40 -1.49 -2.82 3.97
N ALA A 41 -2.28 -3.22 2.98
CA ALA A 41 -2.89 -2.30 2.02
C ALA A 41 -3.81 -1.29 2.71
N LEU A 42 -4.66 -1.76 3.62
CA LEU A 42 -5.59 -0.93 4.38
C LEU A 42 -4.84 0.09 5.25
N VAL A 43 -3.84 -0.36 6.01
CA VAL A 43 -3.00 0.51 6.85
C VAL A 43 -2.26 1.54 5.98
N THR A 44 -1.73 1.14 4.83
CA THR A 44 -0.99 2.03 3.93
C THR A 44 -1.91 3.13 3.34
N ILE A 45 -3.17 2.79 3.04
CA ILE A 45 -4.18 3.77 2.61
C ILE A 45 -4.45 4.78 3.73
N PHE A 46 -4.64 4.35 4.97
CA PHE A 46 -4.85 5.28 6.08
C PHE A 46 -3.61 6.13 6.39
N LEU A 47 -2.41 5.55 6.33
CA LEU A 47 -1.15 6.27 6.48
C LEU A 47 -0.99 7.37 5.42
N SER A 48 -1.53 7.15 4.23
CA SER A 48 -1.46 8.13 3.14
C SER A 48 -2.21 9.43 3.39
N LEU A 49 -3.10 9.47 4.39
CA LEU A 49 -3.75 10.70 4.84
C LEU A 49 -2.85 11.59 5.69
N TYR A 50 -1.83 11.02 6.34
CA TYR A 50 -1.03 11.72 7.36
C TYR A 50 0.44 11.86 6.98
N LEU A 51 0.96 10.97 6.13
CA LEU A 51 2.38 10.91 5.81
C LEU A 51 2.69 11.33 4.36
N PRO A 52 3.84 11.94 4.09
CA PRO A 52 4.34 12.16 2.74
C PRO A 52 4.66 10.84 2.04
N LEU A 53 4.59 10.87 0.70
CA LEU A 53 4.83 9.73 -0.20
C LEU A 53 6.08 8.90 0.15
N PHE A 54 7.20 9.55 0.42
CA PHE A 54 8.45 8.86 0.73
C PHE A 54 8.35 7.99 1.99
N GLN A 55 7.68 8.49 3.04
CA GLN A 55 7.50 7.75 4.29
C GLN A 55 6.58 6.55 4.12
N ILE A 56 5.59 6.64 3.23
CA ILE A 56 4.67 5.54 2.92
C ILE A 56 5.39 4.44 2.17
N VAL A 57 6.19 4.80 1.17
CA VAL A 57 7.02 3.84 0.44
C VAL A 57 8.00 3.15 1.38
N LEU A 58 8.67 3.91 2.27
CA LEU A 58 9.53 3.35 3.31
C LEU A 58 8.79 2.40 4.25
N PHE A 59 7.63 2.80 4.77
CA PHE A 59 6.78 1.98 5.63
C PHE A 59 6.43 0.65 4.94
N TYR A 60 6.12 0.72 3.65
CA TYR A 60 5.79 -0.44 2.85
C TYR A 60 6.97 -1.41 2.71
N PHE A 61 8.16 -0.90 2.40
CA PHE A 61 9.38 -1.72 2.31
C PHE A 61 9.81 -2.31 3.66
N ILE A 62 9.70 -1.54 4.75
CA ILE A 62 10.03 -2.01 6.11
C ILE A 62 9.05 -3.10 6.54
N SER A 63 7.75 -2.87 6.37
CA SER A 63 6.71 -3.86 6.71
C SER A 63 6.88 -5.14 5.89
N PHE A 64 7.20 -5.01 4.61
CA PHE A 64 7.53 -6.14 3.77
C PHE A 64 8.77 -6.91 4.26
N GLY A 65 9.85 -6.20 4.60
CA GLY A 65 11.05 -6.80 5.18
C GLY A 65 10.77 -7.52 6.49
N LEU A 66 9.93 -6.93 7.36
CA LEU A 66 9.50 -7.55 8.62
C LEU A 66 8.68 -8.81 8.40
N PHE A 67 7.69 -8.80 7.50
CA PHE A 67 6.90 -9.99 7.21
C PHE A 67 7.75 -11.14 6.67
N ARG A 68 8.75 -10.83 5.84
CA ARG A 68 9.74 -11.81 5.37
C ARG A 68 10.63 -12.33 6.49
N LEU A 69 11.12 -11.46 7.38
CA LEU A 69 11.94 -11.86 8.53
C LEU A 69 11.17 -12.75 9.51
N MET A 70 9.90 -12.45 9.74
CA MET A 70 9.03 -13.20 10.64
C MET A 70 8.56 -14.55 10.05
N LYS A 71 8.96 -14.89 8.81
CA LYS A 71 8.49 -16.09 8.07
C LYS A 71 6.96 -16.21 8.03
N VAL A 72 6.26 -15.08 8.06
CA VAL A 72 4.80 -15.03 7.78
C VAL A 72 4.55 -15.26 6.29
N ILE A 73 5.59 -15.08 5.48
CA ILE A 73 5.65 -15.23 4.02
C ILE A 73 6.88 -16.09 3.68
#